data_AF-A0A922MGD1-F1
#
_entry.id   AF-A0A922MGD1-F1
#
_cell.length_a   1.000
_cell.length_b   1.000
_cell.length_c   1.000
_cell.angle_alpha   90.00
_cell.angle_beta   90.00
_cell.angle_gamma   90.00
#
_symmetry.space_group_name_H-M   'P 1'
#
loop_
_entity.id
_entity.type
_entity.pdbx_description
1 polymer ?
#
loop_
_entity_poly.entity_id
_entity_poly.type
_entity_poly.pdbx_seq_one_letter_code
_entity_poly.pdbx_strand_id
1 'polypeptide(L)'
;MPAPLDVAPYSSVYANATCGHAGTEEYCRDTPGKRGVVCDVCEGDGGSAWRRHPAAHAHDNDPATWWQSPTLAAGDYQHVELVAILPDVSIPSFSNY
;
A
#
# COMPACT_ATOMS: atom_id res chain seq x y z
N MET A 1 -17.18 -25.27 13.09
CA MET A 1 -15.92 -24.55 12.80
C MET A 1 -16.22 -23.06 12.83
N PRO A 2 -15.31 -22.19 13.30
CA PRO A 2 -15.55 -20.75 13.31
C PRO A 2 -15.74 -20.21 11.88
N ALA A 3 -16.43 -19.08 11.76
CA ALA A 3 -16.58 -18.40 10.48
C ALA A 3 -15.20 -17.96 9.95
N PRO A 4 -14.98 -17.96 8.62
CA PRO A 4 -13.79 -17.36 8.04
C PRO A 4 -13.63 -15.91 8.49
N LEU A 5 -12.41 -15.54 8.90
CA LEU A 5 -12.03 -14.18 9.29
C LEU A 5 -11.04 -13.64 8.26
N ASP A 6 -11.28 -12.42 7.78
CA ASP A 6 -10.25 -11.65 7.09
C ASP A 6 -9.25 -11.12 8.12
N VAL A 7 -8.01 -11.61 8.05
CA VAL A 7 -6.92 -11.24 8.96
C VAL A 7 -6.09 -10.06 8.43
N ALA A 8 -6.30 -9.61 7.20
CA ALA A 8 -5.54 -8.52 6.60
C ALA A 8 -5.65 -7.20 7.41
N PRO A 9 -6.81 -6.78 7.91
CA PRO A 9 -6.94 -5.54 8.71
C PRO A 9 -6.16 -5.55 10.03
N TYR A 10 -5.70 -6.72 10.48
CA TYR A 10 -4.95 -6.89 11.73
C TYR A 10 -3.46 -7.14 11.49
N SER A 11 -3.04 -7.17 10.22
CA SER A 11 -1.67 -7.44 9.83
C SER A 11 -0.84 -6.15 9.73
N SER A 12 0.48 -6.27 9.78
CA SER A 12 1.38 -5.20 9.36
C SER A 12 1.87 -5.49 7.95
N VAL A 13 1.66 -4.57 7.01
CA VAL A 13 2.07 -4.74 5.61
C VAL A 13 3.30 -3.91 5.30
N TYR A 14 4.31 -4.56 4.73
CA TYR A 14 5.53 -3.93 4.22
C TYR A 14 5.64 -4.15 2.71
N ALA A 15 6.21 -3.18 1.99
CA ALA A 15 6.56 -3.32 0.59
C ALA A 15 8.03 -2.96 0.37
N ASN A 16 8.74 -3.75 -0.45
CA ASN A 16 10.14 -3.47 -0.77
C ASN A 16 10.32 -2.23 -1.66
N ALA A 17 9.27 -1.80 -2.35
CA ALA A 17 9.25 -0.64 -3.23
C ALA A 17 7.90 0.07 -3.11
N THR A 18 7.92 1.39 -2.92
CA THR A 18 6.73 2.24 -2.89
C THR A 18 7.04 3.53 -3.65
N CYS A 19 6.10 4.01 -4.46
CA CYS A 19 6.28 5.26 -5.21
C CYS A 19 6.62 6.42 -4.28
N GLY A 20 7.35 7.41 -4.78
CA GLY A 20 7.73 8.57 -3.98
C GLY A 20 8.94 8.36 -3.05
N HIS A 21 9.42 7.12 -2.85
CA HIS A 21 10.54 6.83 -1.94
C HIS A 21 11.86 7.48 -2.38
N ALA A 22 12.16 7.47 -3.68
CA ALA A 22 13.35 8.11 -4.27
C ALA A 22 13.12 9.60 -4.60
N GLY A 23 11.98 10.17 -4.18
CA GLY A 23 11.51 11.48 -4.60
C GLY A 23 10.21 11.40 -5.39
N THR A 24 9.62 12.56 -5.64
CA THR A 24 8.37 12.70 -6.39
C THR A 24 8.45 12.11 -7.78
N GLU A 25 7.44 11.34 -8.19
CA GLU A 25 7.35 10.71 -9.51
C GLU A 25 5.96 10.86 -10.15
N GLU A 26 5.92 10.92 -11.48
CA GLU A 26 4.68 10.96 -12.26
C GLU A 26 4.20 9.53 -12.56
N TYR A 27 2.89 9.29 -12.44
CA TYR A 27 2.26 8.05 -12.88
C TYR A 27 1.02 8.36 -13.72
N CYS A 28 0.69 7.45 -14.62
CA CYS A 28 -0.42 7.60 -15.54
C CYS A 28 -1.32 6.37 -15.50
N ARG A 29 -2.62 6.57 -15.41
CA ARG A 29 -3.64 5.50 -15.41
C ARG A 29 -4.58 5.64 -16.59
N ASP A 30 -4.89 4.51 -17.20
CA ASP A 30 -6.01 4.43 -18.14
C ASP A 30 -7.31 4.40 -17.34
N THR A 31 -8.32 5.16 -17.79
CA THR A 31 -9.59 5.26 -17.08
C THR A 31 -10.66 4.48 -17.84
N PRO A 32 -11.13 3.32 -17.34
CA PRO A 32 -12.17 2.55 -18.01
C PRO A 32 -13.40 3.41 -18.31
N GLY A 33 -13.80 3.48 -19.57
CA GLY A 33 -14.98 4.23 -20.01
C GLY A 33 -14.75 5.71 -20.36
N LYS A 34 -13.53 6.24 -20.22
CA LYS A 34 -13.15 7.56 -20.77
C LYS A 34 -12.02 7.38 -21.78
N ARG A 35 -12.09 8.05 -22.93
CA ARG A 35 -10.95 8.10 -23.85
C ARG A 35 -9.91 9.06 -23.25
N GLY A 36 -8.80 8.53 -22.75
CA GLY A 36 -7.65 9.33 -22.32
C GLY A 36 -6.88 8.73 -21.17
N VAL A 37 -5.59 9.07 -21.13
CA VAL A 37 -4.70 8.77 -20.01
C VAL A 37 -4.80 9.91 -19.00
N VAL A 38 -4.98 9.58 -17.73
CA VAL A 38 -4.94 10.56 -16.63
C VAL A 38 -3.62 10.36 -15.90
N CYS A 39 -2.80 11.41 -15.88
CA CYS A 39 -1.54 11.41 -15.14
C CYS A 39 -1.67 12.24 -13.86
N ASP A 40 -1.01 11.78 -12.81
CA ASP A 40 -0.92 12.43 -11.51
C ASP A 40 0.47 12.17 -10.91
N VAL A 41 0.70 12.65 -9.70
CA VAL A 41 2.00 12.64 -9.04
C VAL A 41 1.92 11.84 -7.76
N CYS A 42 2.85 10.89 -7.59
CA CYS A 42 3.08 10.24 -6.31
C CYS A 42 4.23 10.95 -5.57
N GLU A 43 3.99 11.30 -4.32
CA GLU A 43 4.97 11.94 -3.44
C GLU A 43 5.34 10.98 -2.30
N GLY A 44 6.57 11.10 -1.78
CA GLY A 44 7.05 10.34 -0.61
C GLY A 44 6.58 10.93 0.72
N ASP A 45 7.17 10.50 1.84
CA ASP A 45 6.73 10.84 3.20
C ASP A 45 6.68 12.34 3.54
N GLY A 46 7.48 13.17 2.87
CA GLY A 46 7.46 14.63 3.02
C GLY A 46 6.42 15.35 2.17
N GLY A 47 5.71 14.63 1.30
CA GLY A 47 4.69 15.16 0.40
C GLY A 47 3.30 15.21 1.01
N SER A 48 2.35 15.59 0.16
CA SER A 48 0.95 15.67 0.55
C SER A 48 0.35 14.30 0.85
N ALA A 49 -0.42 14.19 1.92
CA ALA A 49 -1.10 12.96 2.32
C ALA A 49 -1.97 12.34 1.21
N TRP A 50 -2.56 13.15 0.34
CA TRP A 50 -3.40 12.68 -0.76
C TRP A 50 -2.63 12.20 -1.99
N ARG A 51 -1.30 12.42 -2.05
CA ARG A 51 -0.39 11.91 -3.09
C ARG A 51 0.52 10.79 -2.59
N ARG A 52 0.33 10.33 -1.35
CA ARG A 52 1.11 9.26 -0.74
C ARG A 52 0.34 7.95 -0.84
N HIS A 53 1.06 6.88 -1.20
CA HIS A 53 0.49 5.55 -1.40
C HIS A 53 1.27 4.46 -0.62
N PRO A 54 1.42 4.60 0.72
CA PRO A 54 2.18 3.65 1.53
C PRO A 54 1.56 2.25 1.56
N ALA A 55 2.37 1.24 1.90
CA ALA A 55 1.94 -0.16 2.00
C ALA A 55 0.75 -0.37 2.96
N ALA A 56 0.61 0.50 3.96
CA ALA A 56 -0.53 0.49 4.88
C ALA A 56 -1.89 0.66 4.16
N HIS A 57 -1.94 1.42 3.07
CA HIS A 57 -3.17 1.62 2.29
C HIS A 57 -3.63 0.37 1.55
N ALA A 58 -2.86 -0.73 1.54
CA ALA A 58 -3.30 -1.99 0.95
C ALA A 58 -4.37 -2.72 1.79
N HIS A 59 -4.53 -2.36 3.07
CA HIS A 59 -5.36 -3.08 4.03
C HIS A 59 -6.07 -2.17 5.07
N ASP A 60 -6.15 -0.86 4.80
CA ASP A 60 -6.76 0.12 5.71
C ASP A 60 -8.30 0.17 5.65
N ASN A 61 -8.92 -0.59 4.74
CA ASN A 61 -10.36 -0.61 4.45
C ASN A 61 -10.93 0.72 3.91
N ASP A 62 -10.10 1.63 3.40
CA ASP A 62 -10.57 2.85 2.74
C ASP A 62 -10.58 2.65 1.21
N PRO A 63 -11.76 2.70 0.55
CA PRO A 63 -11.84 2.52 -0.90
C PRO A 63 -11.23 3.68 -1.71
N ALA A 64 -10.89 4.80 -1.07
CA ALA A 64 -10.27 5.94 -1.73
C ALA A 64 -8.73 5.89 -1.70
N THR A 65 -8.14 4.99 -0.93
CA THR A 65 -6.69 4.83 -0.80
C THR A 65 -6.22 3.53 -1.45
N TRP A 66 -4.93 3.50 -1.79
CA TRP A 66 -4.26 2.30 -2.29
C TRP A 66 -2.76 2.42 -2.02
N TRP A 67 -2.07 1.29 -1.97
CA TRP A 67 -0.61 1.22 -2.10
C TRP A 67 -0.21 1.23 -3.57
N GLN A 68 0.92 1.87 -3.90
CA GLN A 68 1.45 1.92 -5.27
C GLN A 68 2.95 1.68 -5.32
N SER A 69 3.36 0.77 -6.21
CA SER A 69 4.77 0.56 -6.56
C SER A 69 5.32 1.77 -7.34
N PRO A 70 6.65 1.95 -7.38
CA PRO A 70 7.24 2.93 -8.27
C PRO A 70 6.91 2.67 -9.74
N THR A 71 6.96 3.71 -10.56
CA THR A 71 6.78 3.56 -12.01
C THR A 71 8.01 2.96 -12.69
N LEU A 72 7.83 2.36 -13.86
CA LEU A 72 8.95 1.87 -14.70
C LEU A 72 9.91 2.99 -15.12
N ALA A 73 9.44 4.24 -15.18
CA ALA A 73 10.28 5.39 -15.50
C ALA A 73 11.24 5.76 -14.35
N ALA A 74 10.89 5.41 -13.10
CA ALA A 74 11.71 5.67 -11.92
C ALA A 74 12.88 4.68 -11.75
N GLY A 75 12.93 3.59 -12.52
CA GLY A 75 14.03 2.63 -12.52
C GLY A 75 13.58 1.17 -12.68
N ASP A 76 14.52 0.24 -12.48
CA ASP A 76 14.30 -1.19 -12.62
C ASP A 76 13.62 -1.82 -11.39
N TYR A 77 12.34 -1.48 -11.18
CA TYR A 77 11.47 -2.14 -10.21
C TYR A 77 10.84 -3.41 -10.80
N GLN A 78 11.70 -4.33 -11.23
CA GLN A 78 11.30 -5.59 -11.89
C GLN A 78 10.74 -6.61 -10.88
N HIS A 79 11.08 -6.43 -9.60
CA HIS A 79 10.62 -7.28 -8.50
C HIS A 79 10.04 -6.44 -7.37
N VAL A 80 8.73 -6.54 -7.18
CA VAL A 80 8.00 -5.88 -6.11
C VAL A 80 7.38 -6.94 -5.21
N GLU A 81 7.61 -6.82 -3.91
CA GLU A 81 7.10 -7.73 -2.89
C GLU A 81 6.27 -6.96 -1.87
N LEU A 82 5.10 -7.52 -1.53
CA LEU A 82 4.28 -7.09 -0.40
C LEU A 82 4.23 -8.22 0.62
N VAL A 83 4.72 -7.94 1.82
CA VAL A 83 4.78 -8.89 2.93
C VAL A 83 3.78 -8.45 3.98
N ALA A 84 2.81 -9.31 4.28
CA ALA A 84 1.88 -9.13 5.40
C ALA A 84 2.33 -9.99 6.59
N ILE A 85 2.61 -9.36 7.72
CA ILE A 85 2.92 -10.01 8.99
C ILE A 85 1.61 -10.14 9.76
N LEU A 86 1.12 -11.36 9.88
CA LEU A 86 -0.10 -11.65 10.64
C LEU A 86 0.16 -11.52 12.15
N PRO A 87 -0.83 -11.08 12.93
CA PRO A 87 -0.70 -11.05 14.38
C PRO A 87 -0.52 -12.47 14.92
N ASP A 88 0.39 -12.65 15.87
CA ASP A 88 0.61 -13.94 16.51
C ASP A 88 -0.61 -14.30 17.38
N VAL A 89 -1.14 -15.51 17.20
CA VAL A 89 -2.20 -16.09 18.05
C VAL A 89 -1.65 -16.66 19.38
N SER A 90 -0.33 -16.63 19.60
CA SER A 90 0.33 -17.37 20.68
C SER A 90 0.55 -16.65 22.00
N ILE A 91 0.15 -15.38 22.16
CA ILE A 91 0.31 -14.69 23.46
C ILE A 91 -1.07 -14.38 24.06
N PRO A 92 -1.61 -15.22 24.96
CA PRO A 92 -2.61 -14.71 25.90
C PRO A 92 -1.94 -13.55 26.65
N SER A 93 -2.43 -12.34 26.42
CA SER A 93 -2.17 -11.20 27.28
C SER A 93 -2.80 -11.52 28.64
N PHE A 94 -2.06 -12.26 29.46
CA PHE A 94 -2.26 -12.27 30.90
C PHE A 94 -1.88 -10.88 31.40
N SER A 95 -2.80 -9.94 31.23
CA SER A 95 -2.81 -8.72 32.02
C SER A 95 -3.18 -9.13 33.43
N ASN A 96 -2.17 -9.27 34.29
CA ASN A 96 -2.39 -9.33 35.73
C ASN A 96 -2.90 -7.96 36.17
N TYR A 97 -4.20 -7.89 36.46
CA TYR A 97 -4.82 -6.92 37.36
C TYR A 97 -5.82 -7.65 38.25
#